data_AF-A0A392QS57-F1
#
_entry.id   AF-A0A392QS57-F1
#
_cell.length_a   1.000
_cell.length_b   1.000
_cell.length_c   1.000
_cell.angle_alpha   90.00
_cell.angle_beta   90.00
_cell.angle_gamma   90.00
#
_symmetry.space_group_name_H-M   'P 1'
#
loop_
_entity.id
_entity.type
_entity.pdbx_description
1 polymer ?
#
loop_
_entity_poly.entity_id
_entity_poly.type
_entity_poly.pdbx_seq_one_letter_code
_entity_poly.pdbx_strand_id
1 'polypeptide(L)'
;MHFITNLSGKLPKFHKKGDNGHLDIHTKKAVLKVSSSIVALLSYTGEQELTQCSGVIIENDGNNGHIVLTSANLIRRPTKEYVMED
;
A
#
# COMPACT_ATOMS: atom_id res chain seq x y z
N MET A 1 7.37 10.17 -17.25
CA MET A 1 8.25 8.98 -17.05
C MET A 1 7.42 7.76 -17.39
N HIS A 2 7.84 6.96 -18.37
CA HIS A 2 7.15 5.73 -18.76
C HIS A 2 7.57 4.58 -17.85
N PHE A 3 6.65 4.04 -17.06
CA PHE A 3 6.86 2.74 -16.43
C PHE A 3 6.44 1.66 -17.42
N ILE A 4 7.41 1.18 -18.19
CA ILE A 4 7.26 -0.04 -18.98
C ILE A 4 7.11 -1.19 -17.97
N THR A 5 5.91 -1.74 -17.82
CA THR A 5 5.70 -3.00 -17.10
C THR A 5 6.18 -4.15 -17.96
N ASN A 6 7.51 -4.28 -18.05
CA ASN A 6 8.13 -5.44 -18.65
C ASN A 6 8.09 -6.59 -17.63
N LEU A 7 7.00 -7.38 -17.66
CA LEU A 7 6.83 -8.57 -16.82
C LEU A 7 7.84 -9.69 -17.14
N SER A 8 8.70 -9.51 -18.16
CA SER A 8 9.85 -10.40 -18.43
C SER A 8 11.12 -10.03 -17.65
N GLY A 9 11.10 -8.90 -16.93
CA GLY A 9 12.18 -8.49 -16.05
C GLY A 9 12.36 -9.48 -14.90
N LYS A 10 13.62 -9.83 -14.60
CA LYS A 10 14.03 -10.66 -13.47
C LYS A 10 13.28 -10.21 -12.21
N LEU A 11 12.42 -11.07 -11.66
CA LEU A 11 11.64 -10.77 -10.46
C LEU A 11 12.58 -10.20 -9.38
N PRO A 12 12.19 -9.13 -8.66
CA PRO A 12 13.03 -8.57 -7.62
C PRO A 12 13.39 -9.68 -6.63
N LYS A 13 14.65 -9.78 -6.22
CA LYS A 13 15.06 -10.89 -5.34
C LYS A 13 14.79 -10.51 -3.90
N PHE A 14 14.25 -11.45 -3.12
CA PHE A 14 14.19 -11.28 -1.67
C PHE A 14 15.58 -11.19 -1.07
N HIS A 15 15.82 -10.13 -0.31
CA HIS A 15 16.90 -10.10 0.64
C HIS A 15 16.47 -10.84 1.91
N LYS A 16 17.22 -11.86 2.32
CA LYS A 16 17.02 -12.52 3.61
C LYS A 16 17.39 -11.53 4.71
N LYS A 17 16.37 -10.95 5.36
CA LYS A 17 16.51 -10.21 6.62
C LYS A 17 16.14 -11.16 7.77
N GLY A 18 16.84 -11.09 8.91
CA GLY A 18 16.61 -11.97 10.06
C GLY A 18 15.13 -12.01 10.49
N ASP A 19 14.47 -10.85 10.42
CA ASP A 19 13.06 -10.64 10.77
C ASP A 19 12.09 -11.51 9.95
N ASN A 20 12.44 -11.89 8.73
CA ASN A 20 11.58 -12.65 7.81
C ASN A 20 12.02 -14.13 7.71
N GLY A 21 12.93 -14.58 8.58
CA GLY A 21 13.46 -15.95 8.59
C GLY A 21 12.37 -17.01 8.76
N HIS A 22 11.35 -16.71 9.55
CA HIS A 22 10.25 -17.60 9.92
C HIS A 22 9.21 -17.81 8.79
N LEU A 23 9.13 -16.91 7.81
CA LEU A 23 8.20 -17.04 6.69
C LEU A 23 8.65 -18.15 5.73
N ASP A 24 7.72 -19.01 5.31
CA ASP A 24 8.00 -20.03 4.31
C ASP A 24 8.29 -19.41 2.93
N ILE A 25 8.81 -20.22 2.02
CA ILE A 25 9.20 -19.78 0.68
C ILE A 25 8.01 -19.31 -0.18
N HIS A 26 6.81 -19.85 0.03
CA HIS A 26 5.61 -19.47 -0.69
C HIS A 26 5.09 -18.12 -0.22
N THR A 27 5.02 -17.89 1.09
CA THR A 27 4.64 -16.58 1.65
C THR A 27 5.58 -15.48 1.15
N LYS A 28 6.90 -15.75 1.17
CA LYS A 28 7.88 -14.84 0.56
C LYS A 28 7.50 -14.59 -0.90
N LYS A 29 7.49 -15.60 -1.77
CA LYS A 29 7.18 -15.43 -3.20
C LYS A 29 5.89 -14.63 -3.45
N ALA A 30 4.83 -14.87 -2.67
CA ALA A 30 3.58 -14.13 -2.76
C ALA A 30 3.77 -12.64 -2.49
N VAL A 31 4.41 -12.28 -1.36
CA VAL A 31 4.65 -10.87 -0.99
C VAL A 31 5.41 -10.10 -2.07
N LEU A 32 6.45 -10.71 -2.64
CA LEU A 32 7.24 -10.07 -3.71
C LEU A 32 6.46 -9.90 -5.00
N LYS A 33 5.60 -10.87 -5.33
CA LYS A 33 4.77 -10.79 -6.52
C LYS A 33 3.77 -9.63 -6.41
N VAL A 34 3.26 -9.36 -5.21
CA VAL A 34 2.25 -8.30 -4.99
C VAL A 34 2.86 -6.96 -4.59
N SER A 35 4.13 -6.91 -4.16
CA SER A 35 4.71 -5.71 -3.56
C SER A 35 4.69 -4.47 -4.46
N SER A 36 4.77 -4.65 -5.77
CA SER A 36 4.69 -3.54 -6.74
C SER A 36 3.30 -2.90 -6.82
N SER A 37 2.26 -3.57 -6.34
CA SER A 37 0.87 -3.09 -6.32
C SER A 37 0.45 -2.54 -4.96
N ILE A 38 1.29 -2.66 -3.93
CA ILE A 38 1.03 -2.12 -2.59
C ILE A 38 1.53 -0.68 -2.54
N VAL A 39 0.69 0.23 -2.06
CA VAL A 39 1.01 1.65 -1.93
C VAL A 39 0.83 2.13 -0.49
N ALA A 40 1.61 3.14 -0.10
CA ALA A 40 1.38 3.89 1.12
C ALA A 40 0.44 5.06 0.82
N LEU A 41 -0.56 5.25 1.67
CA LEU A 41 -1.55 6.32 1.56
C LEU A 41 -1.52 7.16 2.83
N LEU A 42 -1.55 8.47 2.64
CA LEU A 42 -1.59 9.47 3.71
C LEU A 42 -2.76 10.41 3.44
N SER A 43 -3.58 10.62 4.46
CA SER A 43 -4.76 11.51 4.40
C SER A 43 -4.45 12.79 5.17
N TYR A 44 -4.79 13.94 4.59
CA TYR A 44 -4.52 15.25 5.15
C TYR A 44 -5.77 16.12 5.21
N THR A 45 -5.82 17.02 6.18
CA THR A 45 -6.76 18.15 6.22
C THR A 45 -5.97 19.45 6.34
N GLY A 46 -5.82 20.17 5.23
CA GLY A 46 -4.81 21.23 5.14
C GLY A 46 -3.42 20.63 5.36
N GLU A 47 -2.65 21.21 6.27
CA GLU A 47 -1.29 20.75 6.62
C GLU A 47 -1.27 19.61 7.66
N GLN A 48 -2.42 19.26 8.26
CA GLN A 48 -2.49 18.24 9.30
C GLN A 48 -2.70 16.85 8.70
N GLU A 49 -1.79 15.92 8.99
CA GLU A 49 -1.98 14.49 8.70
C GLU A 49 -3.06 13.91 9.61
N LEU A 50 -4.03 13.22 9.01
CA LEU A 50 -5.13 12.56 9.72
C LEU A 50 -4.83 11.09 9.99
N THR A 51 -4.44 10.36 8.94
CA THR A 51 -4.28 8.91 9.00
C THR A 51 -3.27 8.44 7.96
N GLN A 52 -2.50 7.41 8.32
CA GLN A 52 -1.62 6.67 7.43
C GLN A 52 -2.12 5.23 7.29
N CYS A 53 -2.18 4.72 6.06
CA CYS A 53 -2.49 3.31 5.84
C CYS A 53 -1.87 2.78 4.53
N SER A 54 -2.12 1.51 4.23
CA SER A 54 -1.79 0.89 2.95
C SER A 54 -2.99 0.82 2.02
N GLY A 55 -2.72 0.60 0.74
CA GLY A 55 -3.71 0.27 -0.27
C GLY A 55 -3.15 -0.70 -1.31
N VAL A 56 -4.06 -1.31 -2.07
CA VAL A 56 -3.71 -2.22 -3.18
C VAL A 56 -4.27 -1.65 -4.48
N ILE A 57 -3.41 -1.50 -5.48
CA ILE A 57 -3.83 -1.11 -6.84
C ILE A 57 -4.61 -2.27 -7.46
N ILE A 58 -5.88 -2.04 -7.82
CA ILE A 58 -6.77 -3.03 -8.46
C ILE A 58 -7.04 -2.72 -9.94
N GLU A 59 -6.80 -1.49 -10.39
CA GLU A 59 -6.93 -1.09 -11.79
C GLU A 59 -5.88 -0.02 -12.14
N ASN A 60 -5.39 -0.07 -13.38
CA ASN A 60 -4.45 0.89 -13.96
C ASN A 60 -4.93 1.21 -15.39
N ASP A 61 -5.41 2.42 -15.62
CA ASP A 61 -6.02 2.83 -16.89
C ASP A 61 -4.99 3.20 -17.97
N GLY A 62 -3.69 3.02 -17.69
CA GLY A 62 -2.60 3.36 -18.62
C GLY A 62 -2.39 4.86 -18.80
N ASN A 63 -3.22 5.70 -18.19
CA ASN A 63 -3.19 7.16 -18.28
C ASN A 63 -2.81 7.81 -16.93
N ASN A 64 -2.05 7.08 -16.12
CA ASN A 64 -1.62 7.39 -14.75
C ASN A 64 -2.75 7.41 -13.70
N GLY A 65 -3.96 6.96 -14.03
CA GLY A 65 -5.02 6.70 -13.07
C GLY A 65 -4.84 5.32 -12.41
N HIS A 66 -4.82 5.30 -11.08
CA HIS A 66 -4.84 4.06 -10.32
C HIS A 66 -6.11 4.00 -9.47
N ILE A 67 -6.83 2.88 -9.54
CA ILE A 67 -7.88 2.58 -8.56
C ILE A 67 -7.23 1.80 -7.43
N VAL A 68 -7.30 2.35 -6.21
CA VAL A 68 -6.69 1.78 -5.02
C VAL A 68 -7.78 1.31 -4.05
N LEU A 69 -7.78 0.02 -3.74
CA LEU A 69 -8.59 -0.54 -2.67
C LEU A 69 -7.89 -0.30 -1.32
N THR A 70 -8.61 0.31 -0.38
CA THR A 70 -8.09 0.60 0.96
C THR A 70 -9.22 0.60 2.00
N SER A 71 -8.86 0.70 3.27
CA SER A 71 -9.84 0.85 4.35
C SER A 71 -10.50 2.23 4.26
N ALA A 72 -11.82 2.26 4.40
CA ALA A 72 -12.57 3.50 4.41
C ALA A 72 -12.20 4.42 5.60
N ASN A 73 -11.53 3.91 6.63
CA ASN A 73 -11.01 4.73 7.73
C ASN A 73 -9.99 5.78 7.28
N LEU A 74 -9.37 5.62 6.10
CA LEU A 74 -8.49 6.62 5.50
C LEU A 74 -9.22 7.95 5.19
N ILE A 75 -10.50 7.87 4.80
CA ILE A 75 -11.29 9.01 4.34
C ILE A 75 -12.41 9.39 5.32
N ARG A 76 -12.86 8.45 6.17
CA ARG A 76 -13.85 8.75 7.19
C ARG A 76 -13.19 9.61 8.26
N ARG A 77 -13.58 10.88 8.32
CA ARG A 77 -13.30 11.71 9.49
C ARG A 77 -13.99 11.09 10.70
N PRO A 78 -13.34 11.01 11.88
CA PRO A 78 -14.10 10.87 13.10
C PRO A 78 -15.10 12.04 13.14
N THR A 79 -16.40 11.74 13.11
CA THR A 79 -17.40 12.72 13.54
C THR A 79 -16.99 13.14 14.95
N LYS A 80 -17.00 14.44 15.23
CA LYS A 80 -16.67 14.99 16.54
C LYS A 80 -17.70 14.51 17.58
N GLU A 81 -17.61 13.26 18.03
CA GLU A 81 -18.44 12.68 19.09
C GLU A 81 -17.63 11.77 20.04
N TYR A 82 -16.31 11.70 19.91
CA TYR A 82 -15.45 11.08 20.91
C TYR A 82 -14.24 11.97 21.24
N VAL A 83 -14.53 13.23 21.60
CA VAL A 83 -13.70 13.88 22.62
C VAL A 83 -14.37 13.53 23.95
N MET A 84 -14.06 12.35 24.49
CA MET A 84 -14.19 12.18 25.92
C MET A 84 -12.98 12.91 26.50
N GLU A 85 -13.21 14.10 27.02
CA GLU A 85 -12.33 14.69 28.02
C GLU A 85 -12.33 13.76 29.24
N ASP A 86 -11.16 13.26 29.61
CA ASP A 86 -10.78 12.87 30.97
C ASP A 86 -9.29 13.16 31.15
#